data_AF-A0A7V7B315-F1
#
_entry.id   AF-A0A7V7B315-F1
#
_cell.length_a   1.000
_cell.length_b   1.000
_cell.length_c   1.000
_cell.angle_alpha   90.00
_cell.angle_beta   90.00
_cell.angle_gamma   90.00
#
_symmetry.space_group_name_H-M   'P 1'
#
loop_
_entity.id
_entity.type
_entity.pdbx_description
1 polymer ?
#
loop_
_entity_poly.entity_id
_entity_poly.type
_entity_poly.pdbx_seq_one_letter_code
_entity_poly.pdbx_strand_id
1 'polypeptide(L)'
;MLLTSLSSFLTDAKEHKTVPVIHQFFSDTITPIQLVQQFGDDAVFLLESNDEQSPWSRYSFIGLEPYLFLKEMNKTYYLEDLEGNRLCE
;
A
#
# COMPACT_ATOMS: atom_id res chain seq x y z
N MET A 1 -6.84 16.63 -0.56
CA MET A 1 -7.62 16.81 0.68
C MET A 1 -7.15 15.80 1.71
N LEU A 2 -6.56 16.28 2.81
CA LEU A 2 -6.17 15.41 3.92
C LEU A 2 -7.44 14.99 4.67
N LEU A 3 -7.70 13.69 4.76
CA LEU A 3 -8.89 13.15 5.43
C LEU A 3 -8.61 12.78 6.89
N THR A 4 -7.38 12.35 7.19
CA THR A 4 -6.98 12.03 8.56
C THR A 4 -6.47 13.28 9.28
N SER A 5 -7.18 13.70 10.34
CA SER A 5 -6.69 14.76 11.23
C SER A 5 -5.76 14.19 12.30
N LEU A 6 -4.93 15.04 12.91
CA LEU A 6 -4.11 14.64 14.05
C LEU A 6 -4.98 14.11 15.21
N SER A 7 -6.14 14.72 15.47
CA SER A 7 -7.03 14.29 16.53
C SER A 7 -7.67 12.92 16.27
N SER A 8 -8.07 12.62 15.02
CA SER A 8 -8.61 11.30 14.68
C SER A 8 -7.51 10.24 14.79
N PHE A 9 -6.32 10.52 14.25
CA PHE A 9 -5.17 9.62 14.34
C PHE A 9 -4.83 9.27 15.79
N LEU A 10 -4.69 10.27 16.67
CA LEU A 10 -4.36 10.05 18.09
C LEU A 10 -5.46 9.31 18.85
N THR A 11 -6.71 9.38 18.38
CA THR A 11 -7.82 8.63 18.97
C THR A 11 -7.75 7.16 18.54
N ASP A 12 -7.61 6.92 17.24
CA ASP A 12 -7.54 5.56 16.67
C ASP A 12 -6.29 4.81 17.13
N ALA A 13 -5.16 5.50 17.29
CA ALA A 13 -3.90 4.92 17.74
C ALA A 13 -3.92 4.38 19.18
N LYS A 14 -4.96 4.70 19.98
CA LYS A 14 -5.14 4.11 21.31
C LYS A 14 -5.65 2.67 21.22
N GLU A 15 -6.44 2.37 20.19
CA GLU A 15 -7.14 1.09 20.04
C GLU A 15 -6.50 0.19 18.96
N HIS A 16 -5.75 0.78 18.02
CA HIS A 16 -5.23 0.09 16.85
C HIS A 16 -3.71 0.20 16.73
N LYS A 17 -3.07 -0.91 16.37
CA LYS A 17 -1.62 -0.98 16.12
C LYS A 17 -1.21 -0.41 14.75
N THR A 18 -2.16 -0.33 13.83
CA THR A 18 -1.96 0.17 12.47
C THR A 18 -3.07 1.16 12.15
N VAL A 19 -2.72 2.42 11.92
CA VAL A 19 -3.68 3.51 11.64
C VAL A 19 -3.32 4.15 10.30
N PRO A 20 -4.22 4.13 9.30
CA PRO A 20 -3.94 4.72 8.00
C PRO A 20 -4.04 6.25 8.04
N VAL A 21 -3.08 6.93 7.41
CA VAL A 21 -3.14 8.38 7.16
C VAL A 21 -3.52 8.60 5.70
N ILE A 22 -4.68 9.19 5.46
CA ILE A 22 -5.32 9.20 4.15
C ILE A 22 -5.36 10.62 3.59
N HIS A 23 -4.92 10.75 2.34
CA HIS A 23 -5.07 11.95 1.53
C HIS A 23 -5.74 11.59 0.20
N GLN A 24 -6.79 12.34 -0.15
CA GLN A 24 -7.52 12.15 -1.40
C GLN A 24 -7.25 13.32 -2.35
N PHE A 25 -6.90 13.04 -3.60
CA PHE A 25 -6.73 14.06 -4.63
C PHE A 25 -7.59 13.73 -5.86
N PHE A 26 -7.86 14.74 -6.69
CA PHE A 26 -8.57 14.56 -7.94
C PHE A 26 -7.61 14.03 -9.01
N SER A 27 -8.07 13.04 -9.77
CA SER A 27 -7.24 12.28 -10.71
C SER A 27 -8.01 11.94 -11.99
N ASP A 28 -8.92 12.83 -12.41
CA ASP A 28 -9.92 12.57 -13.46
C ASP A 28 -9.28 12.25 -14.83
N THR A 29 -8.04 12.69 -15.05
CA THR A 29 -7.31 12.51 -16.32
C THR A 29 -6.14 11.53 -16.22
N ILE A 30 -5.91 10.90 -15.07
CA ILE A 30 -4.74 10.04 -14.84
C ILE A 30 -5.23 8.61 -14.62
N THR A 31 -4.73 7.68 -15.44
CA THR A 31 -5.02 6.25 -15.30
C THR A 31 -4.07 5.61 -14.28
N PRO A 32 -4.44 4.46 -13.67
CA PRO A 32 -3.58 3.76 -12.72
C PRO A 32 -2.19 3.44 -13.28
N ILE A 33 -2.10 2.99 -14.55
CA ILE A 33 -0.81 2.70 -15.19
C ILE A 33 0.06 3.95 -15.38
N GLN A 34 -0.54 5.12 -15.63
CA GLN A 34 0.20 6.38 -15.72
C GLN A 34 0.78 6.79 -14.36
N LEU A 35 0.03 6.57 -13.27
CA LEU A 35 0.55 6.79 -11.92
C LEU A 35 1.74 5.88 -11.62
N VAL A 36 1.65 4.58 -11.94
CA VAL A 36 2.77 3.64 -11.77
C VAL A 36 4.01 4.10 -12.55
N GLN A 37 3.83 4.55 -13.79
CA GLN A 37 4.93 5.09 -14.60
C GLN A 37 5.54 6.37 -13.99
N GLN A 38 4.73 7.21 -13.34
CA GLN A 38 5.21 8.40 -12.64
C GLN A 38 5.98 8.07 -11.37
N PHE A 39 5.56 7.05 -10.63
CA PHE A 39 6.25 6.57 -9.43
C PHE A 39 7.56 5.84 -9.77
N GLY A 40 7.68 5.25 -10.96
CA GLY A 40 8.92 4.61 -11.41
C GLY A 40 9.33 3.47 -10.50
N ASP A 41 10.57 3.51 -10.00
CA ASP A 41 11.15 2.46 -9.15
C ASP A 41 10.48 2.37 -7.76
N ASP A 42 9.75 3.41 -7.33
CA ASP A 42 9.02 3.42 -6.06
C ASP A 42 7.78 2.51 -6.11
N ALA A 43 7.25 2.24 -7.31
CA ALA A 43 6.09 1.37 -7.51
C ALA A 43 6.48 -0.10 -7.57
N VAL A 44 5.97 -0.88 -6.61
CA VAL A 44 6.29 -2.31 -6.46
C VAL A 44 5.23 -3.22 -7.08
N PHE A 45 3.96 -2.81 -7.03
CA PHE A 45 2.89 -3.55 -7.68
C PHE A 45 1.75 -2.66 -8.15
N LEU A 46 1.04 -3.15 -9.15
CA LEU A 46 -0.25 -2.66 -9.61
C LEU A 46 -1.23 -3.85 -9.61
N LEU A 47 -2.33 -3.72 -8.87
CA LEU A 47 -3.43 -4.67 -8.87
C LEU A 47 -4.66 -4.01 -9.49
N GLU A 48 -5.14 -4.59 -10.58
CA GLU A 48 -6.35 -4.17 -11.29
C GLU A 48 -7.32 -5.33 -11.39
N SER A 49 -8.61 -5.04 -11.29
CA SER A 49 -9.67 -6.04 -11.45
C SER A 49 -10.49 -5.73 -12.69
N ASN A 50 -10.64 -6.74 -13.56
CA ASN A 50 -11.46 -6.65 -14.77
C ASN A 50 -12.80 -7.39 -14.64
N ASP A 51 -13.28 -7.56 -13.41
CA ASP A 51 -14.58 -8.20 -13.15
C ASP A 51 -15.71 -7.15 -13.18
N GLU A 52 -16.37 -7.02 -14.32
CA GLU A 52 -17.47 -6.07 -14.53
C GLU A 52 -18.64 -6.24 -13.55
N GLN A 53 -18.80 -7.41 -12.92
CA GLN A 53 -19.86 -7.66 -11.94
C GLN A 53 -19.43 -7.39 -10.49
N SER A 54 -18.13 -7.18 -10.25
CA SER A 54 -17.60 -6.93 -8.92
C SER A 54 -17.67 -5.44 -8.56
N PRO A 55 -18.19 -5.07 -7.38
CA PRO A 55 -18.12 -3.68 -6.91
C PRO A 55 -16.68 -3.17 -6.72
N TRP A 56 -15.70 -4.08 -6.71
CA TRP A 56 -14.27 -3.81 -6.55
C TRP A 56 -13.54 -3.51 -7.86
N SER A 57 -14.13 -3.76 -9.03
CA SER A 57 -13.50 -3.44 -10.33
C SER A 57 -13.34 -1.94 -10.58
N ARG A 58 -13.96 -1.10 -9.75
CA ARG A 58 -13.77 0.36 -9.77
C ARG A 58 -12.46 0.83 -9.14
N TYR A 59 -11.71 -0.05 -8.50
CA TYR A 59 -10.49 0.32 -7.78
C TYR A 59 -9.27 -0.38 -8.37
N SER A 60 -8.19 0.37 -8.48
CA SER A 60 -6.84 -0.15 -8.69
C SER A 60 -6.01 0.13 -7.44
N PHE A 61 -5.13 -0.80 -7.08
CA PHE A 61 -4.23 -0.66 -5.94
C PHE A 61 -2.80 -0.56 -6.43
N ILE A 62 -2.10 0.49 -6.02
CA ILE A 62 -0.68 0.69 -6.30
C ILE A 62 0.06 0.56 -4.97
N GLY A 63 1.01 -0.36 -4.90
CA GLY A 63 1.91 -0.51 -3.76
C GLY A 63 3.19 0.27 -3.99
N LEU A 64 3.54 1.14 -3.04
CA LEU A 64 4.75 1.96 -3.08
C LEU A 64 5.66 1.61 -1.89
N GLU A 65 6.97 1.72 -2.09
CA GLU A 65 8.01 1.72 -1.04
C GLU A 65 7.73 0.80 0.17
N PRO A 66 7.58 -0.52 -0.01
CA PRO A 66 7.31 -1.44 1.09
C PRO A 66 8.51 -1.48 2.04
N TYR A 67 8.29 -1.31 3.34
CA TYR A 67 9.37 -1.31 4.33
C TYR A 67 9.73 -2.70 4.87
N LEU A 68 8.92 -3.73 4.55
CA LEU A 68 9.11 -5.11 4.98
C LEU A 68 8.65 -6.10 3.91
N PHE A 69 9.37 -7.21 3.79
CA PHE A 69 9.03 -8.36 2.97
C PHE A 69 8.92 -9.60 3.84
N LEU A 70 7.79 -10.31 3.75
CA LEU A 70 7.64 -11.65 4.32
C LEU A 70 8.04 -12.67 3.24
N LYS A 71 9.10 -13.43 3.49
CA LYS A 71 9.61 -14.45 2.57
C LYS A 71 9.55 -15.83 3.19
N GLU A 72 9.32 -16.83 2.34
CA GLU A 72 9.37 -18.24 2.72
C GLU A 72 10.63 -18.87 2.10
N MET A 73 11.36 -19.66 2.89
CA MET A 73 12.44 -20.49 2.41
C MET A 73 12.52 -21.76 3.26
N ASN A 74 12.48 -22.92 2.60
CA ASN A 74 12.57 -24.22 3.25
C ASN A 74 11.54 -24.45 4.37
N LYS A 75 10.31 -23.96 4.17
CA LYS A 75 9.17 -23.98 5.09
C LYS A 75 9.31 -23.09 6.33
N THR A 76 10.31 -22.21 6.35
CA THR A 76 10.47 -21.19 7.38
C THR A 76 10.17 -19.82 6.78
N TYR A 77 9.44 -18.99 7.53
CA TYR A 77 9.15 -17.62 7.14
C TYR A 77 10.15 -16.68 7.81
N TYR A 78 10.57 -15.64 7.10
CA TYR A 78 11.41 -14.59 7.69
C TYR A 78 10.98 -13.22 7.16
N LEU A 79 11.21 -12.21 7.98
CA LEU A 79 11.04 -10.82 7.58
C LEU A 79 12.37 -10.27 7.07
N GLU A 80 12.31 -9.59 5.95
CA GLU A 80 13.43 -8.87 5.34
C GLU A 80 13.08 -7.38 5.24
N ASP A 81 14.02 -6.50 5.57
CA ASP A 81 13.87 -5.06 5.33
C ASP A 81 14.24 -4.68 3.88
N LEU A 82 14.20 -3.39 3.57
CA LEU A 82 14.56 -2.84 2.25
C LEU A 82 16.03 -3.07 1.87
N GLU A 83 16.93 -3.24 2.84
CA GLU A 83 18.36 -3.46 2.62
C GLU A 83 18.70 -4.94 2.43
N GLY A 84 17.73 -5.83 2.60
CA GLY A 84 17.93 -7.28 2.53
C GLY A 84 18.30 -7.91 3.88
N ASN A 85 18.26 -7.16 4.98
CA ASN A 85 18.59 -7.68 6.30
C ASN A 85 17.43 -8.51 6.84
N ARG A 86 17.73 -9.69 7.40
CA ARG A 86 16.74 -10.52 8.10
C ARG A 86 16.48 -9.98 9.50
N LEU A 87 15.23 -9.68 9.80
CA LEU A 87 14.82 -9.12 11.08
C LEU A 87 14.36 -10.19 12.09
N CYS A 88 13.80 -11.30 11.62
CA CYS A 88 13.38 -12.43 12.45
C CYS A 88 13.18 -13.73 11.63
N GLU A 89 13.23 -14.87 12.32
CA GLU A 89 12.79 -16.20 11.86
C GLU A 89 11.44 -16.58 12.48
#